data_AF-A0A7Y2GX23-F1
#
_entry.id   AF-A0A7Y2GX23-F1
#
_cell.length_a   1.000
_cell.length_b   1.000
_cell.length_c   1.000
_cell.angle_alpha   90.00
_cell.angle_beta   90.00
_cell.angle_gamma   90.00
#
_symmetry.space_group_name_H-M   'P 1'
#
loop_
_entity.id
_entity.type
_entity.pdbx_description
1 polymer ?
#
loop_
_entity_poly.entity_id
_entity_poly.type
_entity_poly.pdbx_seq_one_letter_code
_entity_poly.pdbx_strand_id
1 'polypeptide(L)'
;MRLLIALIILLPFFAEAQLIDDFSDGDFSANPSWTGDTGLFQVNTSNQLQLNDIAAGQAQIRTPYSPANLDNTEWIFYIRQSFSPSGNNNSRVYLTSDQADLSASLNGYFLQFGEAGSNDAIELFYQNGTSSTSVARGTEVLLVPFW
;
A
#
# COMPACT_ATOMS: atom_id res chain seq x y z
N MET A 1 -1.71 39.41 22.87
CA MET A 1 -1.91 38.12 23.55
C MET A 1 -3.10 37.32 23.01
N ARG A 2 -4.31 37.89 22.90
CA ARG A 2 -5.51 37.17 22.37
C ARG A 2 -5.34 36.63 20.93
N LEU A 3 -4.75 37.42 20.02
CA LEU A 3 -4.45 36.99 18.64
C LEU A 3 -3.41 35.85 18.57
N LEU A 4 -2.43 35.85 19.46
CA LEU A 4 -1.39 34.80 19.50
C LEU A 4 -1.98 33.46 19.94
N ILE A 5 -2.90 33.48 20.90
CA ILE A 5 -3.61 32.28 21.37
C ILE A 5 -4.50 31.72 20.25
N ALA A 6 -5.21 32.58 19.50
CA ALA A 6 -6.02 32.14 18.36
C ALA A 6 -5.16 31.50 17.25
N LEU A 7 -3.98 32.05 16.95
CA LEU A 7 -3.04 31.49 15.98
C LEU A 7 -2.53 30.10 16.41
N ILE A 8 -2.22 29.92 17.70
CA ILE A 8 -1.75 28.64 18.25
C ILE A 8 -2.85 27.56 18.21
N ILE A 9 -4.11 27.93 18.44
CA ILE A 9 -5.25 27.01 18.36
C ILE A 9 -5.52 26.55 16.92
N LEU A 10 -5.12 27.32 15.90
CA LEU A 10 -5.34 27.00 14.49
C LEU A 10 -4.21 26.17 13.86
N LEU A 11 -3.01 26.13 14.47
CA LEU A 11 -1.87 25.32 14.00
C LEU A 11 -2.16 23.82 13.75
N PRO A 12 -2.94 23.09 14.58
CA PRO A 12 -3.19 21.66 14.33
C PRO A 12 -4.05 21.39 13.08
N PHE A 13 -4.76 22.39 12.55
CA PHE A 13 -5.51 22.24 11.30
C PHE A 13 -4.64 22.20 10.04
N PHE A 14 -3.35 22.55 10.16
CA PHE A 14 -2.39 22.52 9.05
C PHE A 14 -1.40 21.35 9.15
N ALA A 15 -1.57 20.47 10.14
CA ALA A 15 -0.72 19.31 10.31
C ALA A 15 -1.35 18.09 9.62
N GLU A 16 -0.98 17.84 8.37
CA GLU A 16 -1.28 16.59 7.68
C GLU A 16 -0.21 15.55 8.04
N ALA A 17 -0.44 14.83 9.13
CA ALA A 17 0.45 13.76 9.57
C ALA A 17 0.08 12.38 8.99
N GLN A 18 -1.06 12.29 8.29
CA GLN A 18 -1.59 11.06 7.70
C GLN A 18 -1.34 11.06 6.20
N LEU A 19 -0.91 9.91 5.67
CA LEU A 19 -0.86 9.69 4.24
C LEU A 19 -2.26 9.26 3.79
N ILE A 20 -2.91 10.07 2.96
CA ILE A 20 -4.21 9.77 2.36
C ILE A 20 -4.10 10.02 0.86
N ASP A 21 -4.58 9.04 0.09
CA ASP A 21 -4.79 9.19 -1.34
C ASP A 21 -6.00 8.36 -1.74
N ASP A 22 -7.04 9.02 -2.24
CA ASP A 22 -8.26 8.39 -2.75
C ASP A 22 -8.35 8.46 -4.28
N PHE A 23 -7.34 9.03 -4.94
CA PHE A 23 -7.24 9.21 -6.39
C PHE A 23 -8.44 9.93 -7.02
N SER A 24 -9.23 10.67 -6.23
CA SER A 24 -10.45 11.35 -6.68
C SER A 24 -10.20 12.48 -7.66
N ASP A 25 -8.97 13.00 -7.68
CA ASP A 25 -8.48 14.01 -8.61
C ASP A 25 -8.00 13.42 -9.96
N GLY A 26 -8.00 12.09 -10.10
CA GLY A 26 -7.56 11.41 -11.32
C GLY A 26 -6.04 11.36 -11.50
N ASP A 27 -5.26 11.70 -10.47
CA ASP A 27 -3.81 11.76 -10.51
C ASP A 27 -3.19 10.91 -9.37
N PHE A 28 -2.01 10.37 -9.60
CA PHE A 28 -1.17 9.78 -8.54
C PHE A 28 0.23 10.42 -8.52
N SER A 29 0.51 11.38 -9.42
CA SER A 29 1.83 11.98 -9.58
C SER A 29 2.09 13.13 -8.62
N ALA A 30 1.04 13.69 -8.01
CA ALA A 30 1.11 14.78 -7.06
C ALA A 30 0.07 14.64 -5.92
N ASN A 31 0.43 15.13 -4.73
CA ASN A 31 -0.46 15.25 -3.56
C ASN A 31 -1.25 13.99 -3.14
N PRO A 32 -0.59 12.86 -2.83
CA PRO A 32 0.86 12.62 -2.75
C PRO A 32 1.48 12.13 -4.06
N SER A 33 2.81 12.25 -4.19
CA SER A 33 3.52 11.78 -5.39
C SER A 33 3.91 10.31 -5.28
N TRP A 34 3.34 9.49 -6.15
CA TRP A 34 3.70 8.09 -6.32
C TRP A 34 4.78 7.92 -7.40
N THR A 35 5.75 7.07 -7.10
CA THR A 35 6.96 6.81 -7.93
C THR A 35 7.18 5.31 -8.10
N GLY A 36 8.06 4.93 -9.04
CA GLY A 36 8.30 3.54 -9.42
C GLY A 36 8.02 3.35 -10.90
N ASP A 37 7.35 2.26 -11.25
CA ASP A 37 7.00 1.90 -12.63
C ASP A 37 5.75 2.65 -13.11
N THR A 38 5.73 3.98 -12.97
CA THR A 38 4.53 4.80 -13.18
C THR A 38 3.91 4.67 -14.57
N GLY A 39 4.70 4.30 -15.59
CA GLY A 39 4.19 4.01 -16.94
C GLY A 39 3.33 2.75 -17.05
N LEU A 40 3.35 1.89 -16.03
CA LEU A 40 2.53 0.67 -15.93
C LEU A 40 1.31 0.87 -15.03
N PHE A 41 1.09 2.05 -14.46
CA PHE A 41 -0.04 2.34 -13.59
C PHE A 41 -0.88 3.51 -14.15
N GLN A 42 -2.17 3.50 -13.83
CA GLN A 42 -3.11 4.56 -14.18
C GLN A 42 -4.09 4.79 -13.03
N VAL A 43 -4.68 5.99 -12.92
CA VAL A 43 -5.96 6.16 -12.23
C VAL A 43 -7.07 5.83 -13.23
N ASN A 44 -7.90 4.84 -12.92
CA ASN A 44 -8.94 4.38 -13.83
C ASN A 44 -10.20 5.28 -13.77
N THR A 45 -11.19 4.99 -14.62
CA THR A 45 -12.46 5.75 -14.69
C THR A 45 -13.32 5.69 -13.43
N SER A 46 -13.00 4.81 -12.48
CA SER A 46 -13.64 4.70 -11.17
C SER A 46 -12.80 5.34 -10.06
N ASN A 47 -11.80 6.16 -10.41
CA ASN A 47 -10.86 6.81 -9.48
C ASN A 47 -10.12 5.81 -8.58
N GLN A 48 -9.54 4.79 -9.20
CA GLN A 48 -8.73 3.79 -8.49
C GLN A 48 -7.36 3.67 -9.16
N LEU A 49 -6.30 3.65 -8.36
CA LEU A 49 -4.97 3.25 -8.82
C LEU A 49 -5.02 1.81 -9.32
N GLN A 50 -4.59 1.61 -10.56
CA GLN A 50 -4.71 0.34 -11.27
C GLN A 50 -3.43 0.03 -12.05
N LEU A 51 -2.95 -1.22 -11.93
CA LEU A 51 -1.97 -1.77 -12.85
C LEU A 51 -2.57 -1.84 -14.27
N ASN A 52 -1.87 -1.26 -15.24
CA ASN A 52 -2.22 -1.23 -16.65
C ASN A 52 -1.09 -1.85 -17.48
N ASP A 53 -0.81 -3.13 -17.21
CA ASP A 53 0.19 -3.92 -17.94
C ASP A 53 -0.44 -5.20 -18.49
N ILE A 54 0.05 -5.63 -19.65
CA ILE A 54 -0.34 -6.88 -20.32
C ILE A 54 0.82 -7.89 -20.33
N ALA A 55 2.04 -7.46 -20.01
CA ALA A 55 3.20 -8.32 -19.93
C ALA A 55 3.23 -9.06 -18.59
N ALA A 56 3.75 -10.28 -18.60
CA ALA A 56 4.06 -10.99 -17.36
C ALA A 56 5.31 -10.38 -16.72
N GLY A 57 5.23 -10.04 -15.44
CA GLY A 57 6.35 -9.45 -14.72
C GLY A 57 5.95 -8.90 -13.36
N GLN A 58 6.90 -8.23 -12.72
CA GLN A 58 6.66 -7.46 -11.51
C GLN A 58 6.60 -5.99 -11.87
N ALA A 59 5.62 -5.28 -11.31
CA ALA A 59 5.50 -3.83 -11.38
C ALA A 59 5.26 -3.30 -9.96
N GLN A 60 5.89 -2.17 -9.63
CA GLN A 60 5.78 -1.55 -8.31
C GLN A 60 5.53 -0.05 -8.42
N ILE A 61 4.71 0.44 -7.51
CA ILE A 61 4.53 1.88 -7.29
C ILE A 61 4.45 2.12 -5.78
N ARG A 62 4.96 3.25 -5.34
CA ARG A 62 5.08 3.61 -3.92
C ARG A 62 5.02 5.11 -3.72
N THR A 63 4.61 5.54 -2.55
CA THR A 63 4.65 6.94 -2.12
C THR A 63 5.49 7.05 -0.86
N PRO A 64 6.27 8.13 -0.67
CA PRO A 64 7.05 8.32 0.55
C PRO A 64 6.16 8.37 1.80
N TYR A 65 6.50 7.53 2.79
CA TYR A 65 5.92 7.55 4.12
C TYR A 65 7.05 7.43 5.13
N SER A 66 7.18 8.40 6.04
CA SER A 66 8.30 8.47 6.99
C SER A 66 7.80 8.78 8.40
N PRO A 67 7.02 7.87 9.02
CA PRO A 67 6.59 8.04 10.40
C PRO A 67 7.79 7.87 11.35
N ALA A 68 7.73 8.52 12.51
CA ALA A 68 8.80 8.39 13.51
C ALA A 68 8.90 6.97 14.10
N ASN A 69 7.77 6.27 14.18
CA ASN A 69 7.63 4.86 14.53
C ASN A 69 6.30 4.33 13.97
N LEU A 70 6.02 3.04 14.14
CA LEU A 70 4.76 2.41 13.70
C LEU A 70 3.76 2.23 14.86
N ASP A 71 4.01 2.84 16.02
CA ASP A 71 3.10 2.72 17.16
C ASP A 71 1.79 3.46 16.86
N ASN A 72 0.66 2.86 17.23
CA ASN A 72 -0.68 3.41 16.99
C ASN A 72 -0.95 3.78 15.50
N THR A 73 -0.37 3.03 14.56
CA THR A 73 -0.58 3.24 13.12
C THR A 73 -1.66 2.29 12.58
N GLU A 74 -2.51 2.82 11.71
CA GLU A 74 -3.53 2.06 10.99
C GLU A 74 -3.36 2.26 9.49
N TRP A 75 -3.52 1.18 8.71
CA TRP A 75 -3.58 1.24 7.26
C TRP A 75 -4.98 0.82 6.82
N ILE A 76 -5.66 1.69 6.08
CA ILE A 76 -6.96 1.42 5.49
C ILE A 76 -6.82 1.63 3.99
N PHE A 77 -7.15 0.61 3.20
CA PHE A 77 -7.12 0.69 1.74
C PHE A 77 -8.12 -0.29 1.12
N TYR A 78 -8.49 -0.01 -0.13
CA TYR A 78 -9.24 -0.92 -0.98
C TYR A 78 -8.29 -1.65 -1.93
N ILE A 79 -8.51 -2.95 -2.13
CA ILE A 79 -7.77 -3.72 -3.13
C ILE A 79 -8.73 -4.67 -3.87
N ARG A 80 -8.50 -4.83 -5.17
CA ARG A 80 -9.22 -5.76 -6.03
C ARG A 80 -8.25 -6.51 -6.92
N GLN A 81 -8.30 -7.83 -6.88
CA GLN A 81 -7.57 -8.69 -7.82
C GLN A 81 -8.54 -9.16 -8.91
N SER A 82 -8.29 -8.78 -10.16
CA SER A 82 -9.07 -9.23 -11.32
C SER A 82 -8.44 -10.43 -12.02
N PHE A 83 -7.75 -11.27 -11.25
CA PHE A 83 -7.07 -12.50 -11.68
C PHE A 83 -7.18 -13.54 -10.56
N SER A 84 -6.91 -14.81 -10.87
CA SER A 84 -6.85 -15.88 -9.86
C SER A 84 -5.53 -15.80 -9.07
N PRO A 85 -5.54 -15.40 -7.79
CA PRO A 85 -4.32 -15.22 -7.03
C PRO A 85 -3.71 -16.56 -6.64
N SER A 86 -2.38 -16.60 -6.51
CA SER A 86 -1.60 -17.76 -6.07
C SER A 86 -0.25 -17.31 -5.53
N GLY A 87 0.52 -18.23 -4.94
CA GLY A 87 1.89 -17.93 -4.49
C GLY A 87 2.80 -17.37 -5.59
N ASN A 88 2.57 -17.71 -6.86
CA ASN A 88 3.34 -17.21 -8.01
C ASN A 88 2.67 -16.05 -8.77
N ASN A 89 1.39 -15.77 -8.49
CA ASN A 89 0.63 -14.68 -9.09
C ASN A 89 -0.11 -13.96 -7.96
N ASN A 90 0.55 -13.02 -7.31
CA ASN A 90 0.07 -12.36 -6.10
C ASN A 90 0.20 -10.85 -6.22
N SER A 91 -0.45 -10.16 -5.29
CA SER A 91 -0.23 -8.74 -5.04
C SER A 91 0.34 -8.56 -3.63
N ARG A 92 1.22 -7.58 -3.47
CA ARG A 92 1.76 -7.19 -2.16
C ARG A 92 1.47 -5.72 -1.92
N VAL A 93 0.99 -5.41 -0.73
CA VAL A 93 0.90 -4.03 -0.23
C VAL A 93 1.94 -3.88 0.85
N TYR A 94 3.04 -3.20 0.54
CA TYR A 94 4.03 -2.82 1.54
C TYR A 94 3.46 -1.71 2.41
N LEU A 95 3.33 -1.98 3.71
CA LEU A 95 2.88 -1.02 4.72
C LEU A 95 4.00 -0.04 5.06
N THR A 96 5.24 -0.54 5.02
CA THR A 96 6.47 0.23 5.18
C THR A 96 7.65 -0.55 4.58
N SER A 97 8.67 0.18 4.14
CA SER A 97 9.92 -0.35 3.62
C SER A 97 11.05 0.64 3.90
N ASP A 98 12.24 0.14 4.22
CA ASP A 98 13.45 0.96 4.31
C ASP A 98 14.11 1.21 2.94
N GLN A 99 13.63 0.57 1.88
CA GLN A 99 14.08 0.76 0.50
C GLN A 99 12.96 1.23 -0.42
N ALA A 100 13.34 2.03 -1.41
CA ALA A 100 12.47 2.44 -2.50
C ALA A 100 12.18 1.27 -3.47
N ASP A 101 13.19 0.46 -3.79
CA ASP A 101 13.00 -0.71 -4.66
C ASP A 101 12.41 -1.89 -3.88
N LEU A 102 11.12 -2.15 -4.08
CA LEU A 102 10.36 -3.21 -3.44
C LEU A 102 10.62 -4.60 -4.04
N SER A 103 11.39 -4.69 -5.14
CA SER A 103 11.80 -5.95 -5.77
C SER A 103 13.11 -6.50 -5.22
N ALA A 104 13.86 -5.68 -4.49
CA ALA A 104 15.19 -5.98 -4.00
C ALA A 104 15.21 -6.43 -2.53
N SER A 105 16.41 -6.58 -1.99
CA SER A 105 16.63 -6.79 -0.55
C SER A 105 16.22 -5.54 0.23
N LEU A 106 15.35 -5.69 1.22
CA LEU A 106 14.82 -4.61 2.06
C LEU A 106 14.40 -5.14 3.44
N ASN A 107 14.10 -4.21 4.35
CA ASN A 107 13.42 -4.50 5.62
C ASN A 107 12.08 -3.78 5.65
N GLY A 108 10.99 -4.52 5.92
CA GLY A 108 9.66 -3.94 5.86
C GLY A 108 8.54 -4.91 6.22
N TYR A 109 7.32 -4.38 6.28
CA TYR A 109 6.11 -5.18 6.48
C TYR A 109 5.24 -5.08 5.24
N PHE A 110 4.69 -6.22 4.81
CA PHE A 110 3.74 -6.24 3.70
C PHE A 110 2.60 -7.22 3.95
N LEU A 111 1.44 -6.90 3.40
CA LEU A 111 0.33 -7.82 3.26
C LEU A 111 0.42 -8.51 1.90
N GLN A 112 0.30 -9.84 1.88
CA GLN A 112 0.25 -10.62 0.64
C GLN A 112 -1.19 -11.07 0.35
N PHE A 113 -1.57 -10.90 -0.92
CA PHE A 113 -2.86 -11.29 -1.48
C PHE A 113 -2.60 -12.36 -2.54
N GLY A 114 -2.80 -13.61 -2.14
CA GLY A 114 -2.46 -14.80 -2.93
C GLY A 114 -1.40 -15.66 -2.24
N GLU A 115 -1.67 -16.95 -2.13
CA GLU A 115 -0.81 -17.89 -1.41
C GLU A 115 -0.68 -19.24 -2.12
N ALA A 116 0.24 -20.08 -1.63
CA ALA A 116 0.37 -21.47 -2.05
C ALA A 116 -0.51 -22.34 -1.14
N GLY A 117 -1.77 -22.56 -1.54
CA GLY A 117 -2.73 -23.33 -0.74
C GLY A 117 -4.17 -23.06 -1.16
N SER A 118 -5.12 -23.62 -0.41
CA SER A 118 -6.58 -23.46 -0.64
C SER A 118 -7.26 -22.63 0.43
N ASN A 119 -6.50 -22.03 1.34
CA ASN A 119 -7.05 -21.36 2.52
C ASN A 119 -7.36 -19.89 2.23
N ASP A 120 -6.87 -19.34 1.12
CA ASP A 120 -7.17 -18.00 0.59
C ASP A 120 -7.14 -16.89 1.66
N ALA A 121 -6.15 -16.97 2.56
CA ALA A 121 -5.99 -16.01 3.65
C ALA A 121 -5.10 -14.83 3.21
N ILE A 122 -5.44 -13.63 3.69
CA ILE A 122 -4.53 -12.48 3.68
C ILE A 122 -3.52 -12.68 4.80
N GLU A 123 -2.23 -12.52 4.50
CA GLU A 123 -1.16 -12.77 5.47
C GLU A 123 -0.20 -11.59 5.56
N LEU A 124 0.13 -11.22 6.79
CA LEU A 124 1.11 -10.18 7.12
C LEU A 124 2.48 -10.83 7.24
N PHE A 125 3.43 -10.30 6.48
CA PHE A 125 4.82 -10.73 6.51
C PHE A 125 5.73 -9.63 7.00
N TYR A 126 6.79 -10.03 7.69
CA TYR A 126 7.99 -9.24 7.88
C TYR A 126 9.07 -9.70 6.91
N GLN A 127 9.65 -8.77 6.15
CA GLN A 127 10.79 -9.01 5.29
C GLN A 127 12.08 -8.56 5.97
N ASN A 128 13.11 -9.42 5.93
CA ASN A 128 14.47 -9.12 6.36
C ASN A 128 15.44 -9.53 5.25
N GLY A 129 15.95 -8.53 4.52
CA GLY A 129 16.70 -8.72 3.29
C GLY A 129 15.82 -9.35 2.21
N THR A 130 16.12 -10.59 1.81
CA THR A 130 15.33 -11.35 0.82
C THR A 130 14.41 -12.41 1.46
N SER A 131 14.51 -12.60 2.78
CA SER A 131 13.71 -13.58 3.51
C SER A 131 12.41 -12.96 4.01
N SER A 132 11.30 -13.69 3.91
CA SER A 132 10.00 -13.28 4.45
C SER A 132 9.55 -14.26 5.53
N THR A 133 9.05 -13.73 6.65
CA THR A 133 8.51 -14.49 7.78
C THR A 133 7.07 -14.09 8.02
N SER A 134 6.15 -15.05 8.10
CA SER A 134 4.76 -14.79 8.48
C SER A 134 4.68 -14.27 9.92
N VAL A 135 3.91 -13.21 10.13
CA VAL A 135 3.70 -12.54 11.41
C VAL A 135 2.30 -12.80 11.93
N ALA A 136 1.30 -12.65 11.06
CA ALA A 136 -0.10 -12.84 11.39
C ALA A 136 -0.88 -13.22 10.13
N ARG A 137 -1.98 -13.95 10.32
CA ARG A 137 -2.81 -14.46 9.23
C ARG A 137 -4.27 -14.09 9.48
N GLY A 138 -4.95 -13.64 8.44
CA GLY A 138 -6.39 -13.40 8.44
C GLY A 138 -7.19 -14.70 8.45
N THR A 139 -8.50 -14.56 8.57
CA THR A 139 -9.42 -15.70 8.42
C THR A 139 -9.34 -16.27 7.00
N GLU A 140 -9.45 -17.59 6.90
CA GLU A 140 -9.48 -18.30 5.63
C GLU A 140 -10.70 -17.88 4.79
N VAL A 141 -10.61 -18.04 3.46
CA VAL A 141 -11.73 -17.80 2.52
C VAL A 141 -12.13 -16.32 2.44
N LEU A 142 -11.22 -15.38 2.75
CA LEU A 142 -11.49 -13.95 2.63
C LEU A 142 -11.32 -13.43 1.20
N LEU A 143 -10.50 -14.10 0.38
CA LEU A 143 -10.19 -13.72 -1.01
C LEU A 143 -11.09 -14.43 -2.05
N VAL A 144 -12.37 -14.70 -1.73
CA VAL A 144 -13.29 -15.27 -2.71
C VAL A 144 -13.76 -14.18 -3.68
N PRO A 145 -13.63 -14.37 -5.01
CA PRO A 145 -14.22 -13.44 -5.97
C PRO A 145 -15.75 -13.47 -5.84
N PHE A 146 -16.33 -12.35 -5.41
CA PHE A 146 -17.75 -12.09 -5.59
C PHE A 146 -17.99 -11.86 -7.09
N TRP A 147 -18.44 -12.89 -7.80
CA TRP A 147 -18.94 -12.78 -9.17
C TRP A 147 -20.35 -12.19 -9.20
#